data_AF-A4C7R1-F1
#
_entry.id   AF-A4C7R1-F1
#
_cell.length_a   1.000
_cell.length_b   1.000
_cell.length_c   1.000
_cell.angle_alpha   90.00
_cell.angle_beta   90.00
_cell.angle_gamma   90.00
#
_symmetry.space_group_name_H-M   'P 1'
#
loop_
_entity.id
_entity.type
_entity.pdbx_description
1 polymer ?
#
loop_
_entity_poly.entity_id
_entity_poly.type
_entity_poly.pdbx_seq_one_letter_code
_entity_poly.pdbx_strand_id
1 'polypeptide(L)'
;MLVIDKTQVEQAFDFPSLIDALDRGFAGHFSMPKRQVFELLPGDAAHNAFAVLPAWNDDVIGVKSFTYFPQNAAQGYESLYSKIMLFDRKHGVPLALVDGTSVTYWRTAAVSALASRYLSRENSKSLLFFGSGNLASFMIKAHLSVRALTKVVIAARNHEKAQVLIEQLQPQYPEVEFTLCQQLQSAVAAADIISCATGSKTPLFDGAWLKAGVHIDLIGNHHSEYRECDTATVLKSSVYLDSIANVMNEAGELLIPIAAGVITEAHIKAELASLCANKEYARQSDSEITLFKSVGTALSDLVAAHSVYKKVINQL
;
A
#
# COMPACT_ATOMS: atom_id res chain seq x y z
N MET A 1 25.72 -4.61 -15.50
CA MET A 1 24.46 -4.28 -14.82
C MET A 1 23.32 -4.97 -15.55
N LEU A 2 22.42 -5.66 -14.84
CA LEU A 2 21.25 -6.30 -15.44
C LEU A 2 20.16 -5.29 -15.77
N VAL A 3 19.37 -5.56 -16.79
CA VAL A 3 18.09 -4.86 -17.04
C VAL A 3 16.99 -5.87 -16.77
N ILE A 4 16.13 -5.58 -15.80
CA ILE A 4 15.06 -6.47 -15.37
C ILE A 4 13.73 -5.85 -15.77
N ASP A 5 13.05 -6.47 -16.73
CA ASP A 5 11.79 -5.97 -17.28
C ASP A 5 10.56 -6.34 -16.43
N LYS A 6 9.39 -5.89 -16.87
CA LYS A 6 8.11 -6.14 -16.20
C LYS A 6 7.82 -7.65 -16.08
N THR A 7 8.07 -8.43 -17.12
CA THR A 7 7.77 -9.87 -17.13
C THR A 7 8.64 -10.61 -16.14
N GLN A 8 9.93 -10.27 -16.07
CA GLN A 8 10.85 -10.84 -15.09
C GLN A 8 10.46 -10.45 -13.64
N VAL A 9 10.01 -9.21 -13.41
CA VAL A 9 9.48 -8.79 -12.10
C VAL A 9 8.26 -9.63 -11.71
N GLU A 10 7.29 -9.78 -12.61
CA GLU A 10 6.05 -10.53 -12.35
C GLU A 10 6.31 -12.03 -12.11
N GLN A 11 7.28 -12.62 -12.82
CA GLN A 11 7.68 -14.02 -12.62
C GLN A 11 8.50 -14.22 -11.34
N ALA A 12 9.21 -13.20 -10.87
CA ALA A 12 10.00 -13.27 -9.66
C ALA A 12 9.15 -13.14 -8.39
N PHE A 13 7.95 -12.54 -8.44
CA PHE A 13 7.18 -12.27 -7.24
C PHE A 13 6.10 -13.30 -6.91
N ASP A 14 6.00 -13.54 -5.61
CA ASP A 14 4.87 -14.13 -4.92
C ASP A 14 4.67 -13.31 -3.63
N PHE A 15 3.41 -13.11 -3.22
CA PHE A 15 3.12 -12.25 -2.06
C PHE A 15 3.74 -12.77 -0.76
N PRO A 16 3.66 -14.07 -0.40
CA PRO A 16 4.27 -14.56 0.84
C PRO A 16 5.76 -14.22 0.95
N SER A 17 6.56 -14.53 -0.07
CA SER A 17 8.00 -14.25 -0.04
C SER A 17 8.33 -12.76 -0.05
N LEU A 18 7.54 -11.95 -0.79
CA LEU A 18 7.74 -10.50 -0.81
C LEU A 18 7.38 -9.87 0.54
N ILE A 19 6.30 -10.31 1.17
CA ILE A 19 5.88 -9.84 2.51
C ILE A 19 6.96 -10.19 3.54
N ASP A 20 7.53 -11.41 3.51
CA ASP A 20 8.61 -11.81 4.42
C ASP A 20 9.93 -11.07 4.14
N ALA A 21 10.20 -10.70 2.89
CA ALA A 21 11.33 -9.85 2.54
C ALA A 21 11.15 -8.43 3.08
N LEU A 22 9.96 -7.84 2.90
CA LEU A 22 9.61 -6.53 3.44
C LEU A 22 9.70 -6.52 4.97
N ASP A 23 9.15 -7.54 5.63
CA ASP A 23 9.19 -7.66 7.08
C ASP A 23 10.62 -7.58 7.64
N ARG A 24 11.53 -8.38 7.08
CA ARG A 24 12.95 -8.34 7.45
C ARG A 24 13.60 -7.01 7.09
N GLY A 25 13.24 -6.44 5.94
CA GLY A 25 13.79 -5.15 5.48
C GLY A 25 13.40 -3.99 6.40
N PHE A 26 12.15 -3.96 6.85
CA PHE A 26 11.63 -2.95 7.78
C PHE A 26 12.12 -3.16 9.22
N ALA A 27 12.41 -4.39 9.64
CA ALA A 27 13.01 -4.69 10.94
C ALA A 27 14.51 -4.36 11.04
N GLY A 28 15.21 -4.29 9.89
CA GLY A 28 16.65 -4.07 9.82
C GLY A 28 17.08 -2.60 9.79
N HIS A 29 18.38 -2.36 9.67
CA HIS A 29 18.91 -1.02 9.49
C HIS A 29 18.66 -0.52 8.06
N PHE A 30 18.17 0.70 7.94
CA PHE A 30 18.02 1.38 6.67
C PHE A 30 18.12 2.89 6.84
N SER A 31 18.24 3.58 5.72
CA SER A 31 18.00 5.01 5.65
C SER A 31 17.28 5.35 4.37
N MET A 32 16.38 6.33 4.49
CA MET A 32 15.54 6.80 3.41
C MET A 32 15.26 8.27 3.68
N PRO A 33 15.93 9.21 3.00
CA PRO A 33 15.55 10.61 3.10
C PRO A 33 14.16 10.84 2.49
N LYS A 34 13.57 12.00 2.79
CA LYS A 34 12.30 12.42 2.20
C LYS A 34 12.39 12.36 0.67
N ARG A 35 11.32 11.85 0.04
CA ARG A 35 11.20 11.85 -1.43
C ARG A 35 11.31 13.27 -1.98
N GLN A 36 12.01 13.42 -3.10
CA GLN A 36 12.08 14.67 -3.83
C GLN A 36 11.07 14.63 -4.97
N VAL A 37 10.17 15.60 -5.01
CA VAL A 37 9.15 15.74 -6.06
C VAL A 37 9.41 17.07 -6.77
N PHE A 38 9.54 17.00 -8.08
CA PHE A 38 9.79 18.12 -8.96
C PHE A 38 8.56 18.30 -9.85
N GLU A 39 7.79 19.36 -9.63
CA GLU A 39 6.75 19.77 -10.58
C GLU A 39 7.43 20.18 -11.89
N LEU A 40 6.98 19.61 -13.00
CA LEU A 40 7.58 19.88 -14.31
C LEU A 40 7.19 21.27 -14.83
N LEU A 41 6.01 21.75 -14.44
CA LEU A 41 5.50 23.08 -14.72
C LEU A 41 4.76 23.60 -13.46
N PRO A 42 5.43 24.39 -12.61
CA PRO A 42 4.81 24.90 -11.39
C PRO A 42 3.56 25.74 -11.67
N GLY A 43 2.47 25.44 -10.95
CA GLY A 43 1.17 26.11 -11.12
C GLY A 43 0.29 25.59 -12.26
N ASP A 44 0.74 24.57 -13.00
CA ASP A 44 -0.09 23.87 -13.97
C ASP A 44 -1.12 22.96 -13.27
N ALA A 45 -2.38 23.05 -13.70
CA ALA A 45 -3.47 22.21 -13.21
C ALA A 45 -3.28 20.72 -13.56
N ALA A 46 -2.40 20.39 -14.50
CA ALA A 46 -2.07 19.00 -14.82
C ALA A 46 -1.26 18.30 -13.72
N HIS A 47 -0.58 19.05 -12.84
CA HIS A 47 0.25 18.50 -11.75
C HIS A 47 1.23 17.40 -12.22
N ASN A 48 1.82 17.58 -13.40
CA ASN A 48 2.81 16.66 -13.92
C ASN A 48 4.10 16.76 -13.10
N ALA A 49 4.65 15.62 -12.69
CA ALA A 49 5.80 15.59 -11.79
C ALA A 49 6.83 14.52 -12.18
N PHE A 50 8.07 14.77 -11.78
CA PHE A 50 9.14 13.78 -11.70
C PHE A 50 9.57 13.63 -10.24
N ALA A 51 9.74 12.41 -9.76
CA ALA A 51 10.11 12.17 -8.37
C ALA A 51 11.27 11.19 -8.25
N VAL A 52 12.12 11.43 -7.24
CA VAL A 52 13.30 10.62 -6.91
C VAL A 52 13.25 10.20 -5.44
N LEU A 53 13.43 8.91 -5.22
CA LEU A 53 13.24 8.23 -3.93
C LEU A 53 14.46 7.33 -3.65
N PRO A 54 15.53 7.88 -3.05
CA PRO A 54 16.68 7.08 -2.67
C PRO A 54 16.43 6.35 -1.33
N ALA A 55 16.99 5.15 -1.20
CA ALA A 55 17.08 4.41 0.06
C ALA A 55 18.30 3.48 0.04
N TRP A 56 18.78 3.09 1.22
CA TRP A 56 19.81 2.08 1.36
C TRP A 56 19.67 1.30 2.65
N ASN A 57 20.19 0.09 2.64
CA ASN A 57 20.38 -0.75 3.83
C ASN A 57 21.83 -1.27 3.86
N ASP A 58 22.10 -2.29 4.67
CA ASP A 58 23.43 -2.87 4.82
C ASP A 58 23.94 -3.59 3.55
N ASP A 59 23.04 -4.00 2.65
CA ASP A 59 23.36 -4.81 1.47
C ASP A 59 23.35 -4.04 0.15
N VAL A 60 22.43 -3.08 0.00
CA VAL A 60 22.12 -2.46 -1.30
C VAL A 60 21.77 -0.98 -1.15
N ILE A 61 22.15 -0.20 -2.16
CA ILE A 61 21.70 1.18 -2.36
C ILE A 61 20.75 1.18 -3.55
N GLY A 62 19.65 1.94 -3.47
CA GLY A 62 18.73 2.05 -4.57
C GLY A 62 18.13 3.43 -4.70
N VAL A 63 17.72 3.76 -5.92
CA VAL A 63 16.96 4.97 -6.21
C VAL A 63 15.83 4.63 -7.17
N LYS A 64 14.59 4.89 -6.72
CA LYS A 64 13.44 4.88 -7.61
C LYS A 64 13.27 6.26 -8.22
N SER A 65 13.08 6.31 -9.53
CA SER A 65 12.71 7.50 -10.26
C SER A 65 11.40 7.24 -11.01
N PHE A 66 10.42 8.13 -10.89
CA PHE A 66 9.15 7.99 -11.59
C PHE A 66 8.62 9.30 -12.15
N THR A 67 7.83 9.19 -13.21
CA THR A 67 7.00 10.26 -13.74
C THR A 67 5.55 10.07 -13.30
N TYR A 68 4.87 11.17 -13.00
CA TYR A 68 3.44 11.17 -12.68
C TYR A 68 2.71 12.17 -13.57
N PHE A 69 1.76 11.65 -14.36
CA PHE A 69 1.01 12.36 -15.38
C PHE A 69 -0.47 11.93 -15.25
N PRO A 70 -1.26 12.55 -14.37
CA PRO A 70 -2.60 12.06 -14.02
C PRO A 70 -3.58 12.05 -15.20
N GLN A 71 -3.36 12.90 -16.21
CA GLN A 71 -4.21 13.00 -17.40
C GLN A 71 -3.91 11.95 -18.48
N ASN A 72 -2.82 11.16 -18.34
CA ASN A 72 -2.41 10.16 -19.34
C ASN A 72 -3.47 9.08 -19.63
N ALA A 73 -4.29 8.74 -18.62
CA ALA A 73 -5.30 7.70 -18.75
C ALA A 73 -6.34 8.02 -19.85
N ALA A 74 -6.62 9.31 -20.09
CA ALA A 74 -7.52 9.75 -21.16
C ALA A 74 -6.95 9.49 -22.57
N GLN A 75 -5.65 9.25 -22.68
CA GLN A 75 -4.92 9.02 -23.93
C GLN A 75 -4.42 7.57 -24.06
N GLY A 76 -4.83 6.67 -23.16
CA GLY A 76 -4.42 5.26 -23.19
C GLY A 76 -3.03 4.98 -22.63
N TYR A 77 -2.38 5.97 -21.99
CA TYR A 77 -1.10 5.77 -21.29
C TYR A 77 -1.31 5.57 -19.79
N GLU A 78 -0.34 4.91 -19.14
CA GLU A 78 -0.29 4.85 -17.68
C GLU A 78 -0.02 6.24 -17.09
N SER A 79 -0.65 6.51 -15.95
CA SER A 79 -0.42 7.75 -15.19
C SER A 79 0.95 7.80 -14.50
N LEU A 80 1.61 6.65 -14.36
CA LEU A 80 2.91 6.54 -13.70
C LEU A 80 3.82 5.56 -14.43
N TYR A 81 5.03 6.01 -14.77
CA TYR A 81 6.13 5.16 -15.22
C TYR A 81 7.29 5.27 -14.24
N SER A 82 7.88 4.14 -13.87
CA SER A 82 8.90 4.09 -12.82
C SER A 82 10.03 3.12 -13.16
N LYS A 83 11.24 3.46 -12.75
CA LYS A 83 12.43 2.60 -12.79
C LYS A 83 13.18 2.66 -11.46
N ILE A 84 13.78 1.54 -11.08
CA ILE A 84 14.58 1.43 -9.84
C ILE A 84 15.99 1.01 -10.22
N MET A 85 16.96 1.85 -9.89
CA MET A 85 18.38 1.57 -10.07
C MET A 85 18.96 1.03 -8.76
N LEU A 86 19.67 -0.09 -8.82
CA LEU A 86 20.34 -0.73 -7.68
C LEU A 86 21.85 -0.65 -7.82
N PHE A 87 22.53 -0.42 -6.71
CA PHE A 87 23.99 -0.43 -6.57
C PHE A 87 24.39 -1.31 -5.39
N ASP A 88 25.52 -2.01 -5.53
CA ASP A 88 26.16 -2.72 -4.43
C ASP A 88 26.54 -1.74 -3.32
N ARG A 89 26.23 -2.09 -2.06
CA ARG A 89 26.56 -1.23 -0.92
C ARG A 89 28.06 -1.16 -0.64
N LYS A 90 28.83 -2.19 -1.00
CA LYS A 90 30.26 -2.32 -0.66
C LYS A 90 31.16 -1.47 -1.54
N HIS A 91 30.94 -1.45 -2.86
CA HIS A 91 31.79 -0.74 -3.81
C HIS A 91 31.03 0.28 -4.67
N GLY A 92 29.70 0.38 -4.54
CA GLY A 92 28.88 1.29 -5.33
C GLY A 92 28.71 0.87 -6.78
N VAL A 93 29.01 -0.40 -7.13
CA VAL A 93 28.90 -0.86 -8.53
C VAL A 93 27.43 -1.01 -8.93
N PRO A 94 27.04 -0.55 -10.13
CA PRO A 94 25.68 -0.75 -10.66
C PRO A 94 25.30 -2.23 -10.80
N LEU A 95 24.23 -2.64 -10.10
CA LEU A 95 23.73 -4.03 -10.10
C LEU A 95 22.66 -4.25 -11.14
N ALA A 96 21.56 -3.49 -11.07
CA ALA A 96 20.42 -3.65 -11.96
C ALA A 96 19.62 -2.36 -12.17
N LEU A 97 18.99 -2.25 -13.35
CA LEU A 97 17.88 -1.33 -13.63
C LEU A 97 16.59 -2.16 -13.73
N VAL A 98 15.70 -1.99 -12.76
CA VAL A 98 14.49 -2.80 -12.58
C VAL A 98 13.24 -2.02 -13.00
N ASP A 99 12.26 -2.69 -13.60
CA ASP A 99 10.94 -2.12 -13.86
C ASP A 99 10.24 -1.70 -12.56
N GLY A 100 10.23 -0.39 -12.30
CA GLY A 100 9.68 0.17 -11.07
C GLY A 100 8.16 0.29 -11.09
N THR A 101 7.53 0.28 -12.26
CA THR A 101 6.07 0.34 -12.38
C THR A 101 5.45 -0.96 -11.84
N SER A 102 5.91 -2.11 -12.31
CA SER A 102 5.46 -3.42 -11.80
C SER A 102 5.80 -3.59 -10.33
N VAL A 103 7.05 -3.28 -9.92
CA VAL A 103 7.46 -3.32 -8.50
C VAL A 103 6.54 -2.48 -7.63
N THR A 104 6.10 -1.30 -8.08
CA THR A 104 5.21 -0.42 -7.31
C THR A 104 3.86 -1.09 -7.02
N TYR A 105 3.26 -1.80 -7.97
CA TYR A 105 2.00 -2.52 -7.72
C TYR A 105 2.18 -3.61 -6.64
N TRP A 106 3.20 -4.46 -6.81
CA TRP A 106 3.49 -5.56 -5.90
C TRP A 106 3.83 -5.09 -4.48
N ARG A 107 4.79 -4.17 -4.36
CA ARG A 107 5.27 -3.70 -3.06
C ARG A 107 4.22 -2.90 -2.30
N THR A 108 3.35 -2.15 -2.98
CA THR A 108 2.25 -1.41 -2.33
C THR A 108 1.26 -2.38 -1.70
N ALA A 109 0.83 -3.40 -2.44
CA ALA A 109 -0.05 -4.44 -1.93
C ALA A 109 0.59 -5.29 -0.83
N ALA A 110 1.87 -5.62 -0.97
CA ALA A 110 2.59 -6.38 0.03
C ALA A 110 2.81 -5.59 1.34
N VAL A 111 3.05 -4.28 1.29
CA VAL A 111 3.12 -3.41 2.49
C VAL A 111 1.78 -3.38 3.22
N SER A 112 0.68 -3.23 2.48
CA SER A 112 -0.68 -3.29 3.03
C SER A 112 -0.96 -4.63 3.73
N ALA A 113 -0.65 -5.75 3.05
CA ALA A 113 -0.83 -7.08 3.62
C ALA A 113 0.11 -7.35 4.80
N LEU A 114 1.33 -6.82 4.79
CA LEU A 114 2.27 -6.90 5.92
C LEU A 114 1.71 -6.18 7.15
N ALA A 115 1.18 -4.97 6.98
CA ALA A 115 0.51 -4.26 8.07
C ALA A 115 -0.71 -5.05 8.57
N SER A 116 -1.54 -5.57 7.67
CA SER A 116 -2.67 -6.43 8.00
C SER A 116 -2.26 -7.70 8.76
N ARG A 117 -1.11 -8.31 8.45
CA ARG A 117 -0.57 -9.46 9.18
C ARG A 117 -0.28 -9.16 10.66
N TYR A 118 0.09 -7.92 10.98
CA TYR A 118 0.31 -7.48 12.36
C TYR A 118 -0.97 -6.96 13.04
N LEU A 119 -1.87 -6.37 12.27
CA LEU A 119 -2.93 -5.50 12.79
C LEU A 119 -4.34 -6.07 12.63
N SER A 120 -4.59 -6.98 11.69
CA SER A 120 -5.88 -7.69 11.60
C SER A 120 -5.89 -8.92 12.49
N ARG A 121 -7.09 -9.33 12.93
CA ARG A 121 -7.23 -10.56 13.73
C ARG A 121 -6.82 -11.78 12.90
N GLU A 122 -6.15 -12.73 13.52
CA GLU A 122 -5.75 -14.00 12.89
C GLU A 122 -6.95 -14.78 12.33
N ASN A 123 -8.12 -14.67 12.98
CA ASN A 123 -9.35 -15.31 12.55
C ASN A 123 -10.20 -14.48 11.56
N SER A 124 -9.65 -13.43 10.94
CA SER A 124 -10.37 -12.62 9.95
C SER A 124 -10.77 -13.47 8.74
N LYS A 125 -12.04 -13.38 8.33
CA LYS A 125 -12.68 -14.14 7.24
C LYS A 125 -13.26 -13.27 6.13
N SER A 126 -13.52 -11.99 6.39
CA SER A 126 -14.12 -11.09 5.40
C SER A 126 -13.29 -9.84 5.11
N LEU A 127 -13.14 -9.53 3.82
CA LEU A 127 -12.55 -8.28 3.33
C LEU A 127 -13.60 -7.46 2.60
N LEU A 128 -13.76 -6.20 2.99
CA LEU A 128 -14.39 -5.17 2.18
C LEU A 128 -13.31 -4.35 1.48
N PHE A 129 -13.27 -4.40 0.15
CA PHE A 129 -12.29 -3.70 -0.66
C PHE A 129 -12.94 -2.53 -1.40
N PHE A 130 -12.39 -1.32 -1.22
CA PHE A 130 -12.81 -0.14 -1.96
C PHE A 130 -11.87 0.13 -3.14
N GLY A 131 -12.43 0.07 -4.36
CA GLY A 131 -11.72 0.35 -5.60
C GLY A 131 -11.83 -0.76 -6.64
N SER A 132 -11.62 -0.40 -7.90
CA SER A 132 -11.57 -1.32 -9.05
C SER A 132 -10.48 -0.93 -10.06
N GLY A 133 -9.46 -0.20 -9.60
CA GLY A 133 -8.31 0.23 -10.40
C GLY A 133 -7.20 -0.83 -10.47
N ASN A 134 -6.07 -0.45 -11.08
CA ASN A 134 -4.95 -1.36 -11.36
C ASN A 134 -4.36 -2.03 -10.10
N LEU A 135 -4.43 -1.38 -8.94
CA LEU A 135 -3.98 -1.95 -7.66
C LEU A 135 -4.93 -3.02 -7.10
N ALA A 136 -6.21 -3.03 -7.49
CA ALA A 136 -7.25 -3.80 -6.81
C ALA A 136 -6.96 -5.31 -6.76
N SER A 137 -6.55 -5.90 -7.89
CA SER A 137 -6.20 -7.31 -7.95
C SER A 137 -5.00 -7.64 -7.05
N PHE A 138 -3.96 -6.80 -7.05
CA PHE A 138 -2.77 -7.00 -6.22
C PHE A 138 -3.11 -6.91 -4.73
N MET A 139 -3.86 -5.90 -4.32
CA MET A 139 -4.28 -5.68 -2.94
C MET A 139 -5.07 -6.88 -2.41
N ILE A 140 -6.10 -7.31 -3.13
CA ILE A 140 -6.94 -8.44 -2.72
C ILE A 140 -6.11 -9.73 -2.61
N LYS A 141 -5.26 -10.03 -3.60
CA LYS A 141 -4.37 -11.20 -3.58
C LYS A 141 -3.37 -11.17 -2.42
N ALA A 142 -2.84 -9.99 -2.10
CA ALA A 142 -1.92 -9.84 -0.98
C ALA A 142 -2.62 -10.11 0.37
N HIS A 143 -3.82 -9.58 0.59
CA HIS A 143 -4.60 -9.85 1.81
C HIS A 143 -5.00 -11.33 1.93
N LEU A 144 -5.39 -11.97 0.81
CA LEU A 144 -5.65 -13.41 0.76
C LEU A 144 -4.43 -14.25 1.14
N SER A 145 -3.21 -13.74 0.93
CA SER A 145 -1.98 -14.46 1.28
C SER A 145 -1.61 -14.42 2.76
N VAL A 146 -2.19 -13.49 3.54
CA VAL A 146 -1.88 -13.31 4.98
C VAL A 146 -3.03 -13.71 5.90
N ARG A 147 -4.25 -13.83 5.36
CA ARG A 147 -5.45 -14.24 6.10
C ARG A 147 -6.26 -15.24 5.28
N ALA A 148 -6.82 -16.23 5.96
CA ALA A 148 -7.72 -17.23 5.36
C ALA A 148 -9.13 -16.65 5.16
N LEU A 149 -9.22 -15.61 4.33
CA LEU A 149 -10.47 -14.95 3.97
C LEU A 149 -11.32 -15.89 3.11
N THR A 150 -12.61 -15.95 3.40
CA THR A 150 -13.58 -16.74 2.64
C THR A 150 -14.57 -15.85 1.89
N LYS A 151 -14.56 -14.53 2.16
CA LYS A 151 -15.45 -13.57 1.51
C LYS A 151 -14.73 -12.26 1.21
N VAL A 152 -14.88 -11.79 -0.03
CA VAL A 152 -14.40 -10.49 -0.50
C VAL A 152 -15.57 -9.72 -1.11
N VAL A 153 -15.89 -8.57 -0.53
CA VAL A 153 -16.92 -7.65 -1.04
C VAL A 153 -16.23 -6.46 -1.67
N ILE A 154 -16.55 -6.14 -2.93
CA ILE A 154 -15.94 -5.04 -3.68
C ILE A 154 -16.92 -3.87 -3.77
N ALA A 155 -16.52 -2.73 -3.22
CA ALA A 155 -17.22 -1.46 -3.36
C ALA A 155 -16.46 -0.56 -4.35
N ALA A 156 -17.08 -0.22 -5.47
CA ALA A 156 -16.46 0.62 -6.48
C ALA A 156 -17.48 1.51 -7.18
N ARG A 157 -17.06 2.71 -7.61
CA ARG A 157 -17.92 3.61 -8.40
C ARG A 157 -18.26 3.05 -9.78
N ASN A 158 -17.32 2.32 -10.40
CA ASN A 158 -17.54 1.65 -11.67
C ASN A 158 -17.77 0.16 -11.40
N HIS A 159 -19.04 -0.25 -11.48
CA HIS A 159 -19.48 -1.62 -11.21
C HIS A 159 -19.00 -2.60 -12.30
N GLU A 160 -18.93 -2.18 -13.56
CA GLU A 160 -18.44 -3.03 -14.67
C GLU A 160 -16.98 -3.44 -14.46
N LYS A 161 -16.10 -2.49 -14.10
CA LYS A 161 -14.70 -2.78 -13.77
C LYS A 161 -14.57 -3.70 -12.55
N ALA A 162 -15.42 -3.50 -11.55
CA ALA A 162 -15.43 -4.37 -10.38
C ALA A 162 -15.93 -5.78 -10.72
N GLN A 163 -16.91 -5.91 -11.60
CA GLN A 163 -17.40 -7.19 -12.10
C GLN A 163 -16.32 -7.94 -12.88
N VAL A 164 -15.60 -7.26 -13.78
CA VAL A 164 -14.44 -7.84 -14.48
C VAL A 164 -13.37 -8.32 -13.50
N LEU A 165 -13.09 -7.55 -12.45
CA LEU A 165 -12.15 -7.95 -11.40
C LEU A 165 -12.62 -9.22 -10.66
N ILE A 166 -13.91 -9.34 -10.35
CA ILE A 166 -14.50 -10.54 -9.74
C ILE A 166 -14.32 -11.74 -10.67
N GLU A 167 -14.68 -11.60 -11.94
CA GLU A 167 -14.55 -12.67 -12.95
C GLU A 167 -13.10 -13.12 -13.15
N GLN A 168 -12.14 -12.20 -12.99
CA GLN A 168 -10.72 -12.53 -13.02
C GLN A 168 -10.27 -13.28 -11.76
N LEU A 169 -10.73 -12.90 -10.57
CA LEU A 169 -10.27 -13.46 -9.30
C LEU A 169 -10.94 -14.80 -8.95
N GLN A 170 -12.22 -14.95 -9.26
CA GLN A 170 -13.01 -16.12 -8.86
C GLN A 170 -12.39 -17.47 -9.31
N PRO A 171 -11.87 -17.64 -10.54
CA PRO A 171 -11.23 -18.89 -10.95
C PRO A 171 -9.89 -19.17 -10.25
N GLN A 172 -9.21 -18.14 -9.74
CA GLN A 172 -7.93 -18.26 -9.04
C GLN A 172 -8.12 -18.67 -7.56
N TYR A 173 -9.29 -18.37 -6.99
CA TYR A 173 -9.62 -18.62 -5.58
C TYR A 173 -11.06 -19.17 -5.47
N PRO A 174 -11.30 -20.43 -5.89
CA PRO A 174 -12.63 -21.03 -5.95
C PRO A 174 -13.33 -21.16 -4.59
N GLU A 175 -12.56 -21.17 -3.50
CA GLU A 175 -13.04 -21.24 -2.10
C GLU A 175 -13.47 -19.88 -1.53
N VAL A 176 -13.25 -18.78 -2.26
CA VAL A 176 -13.55 -17.43 -1.81
C VAL A 176 -14.78 -16.89 -2.55
N GLU A 177 -15.76 -16.40 -1.81
CA GLU A 177 -16.93 -15.71 -2.36
C GLU A 177 -16.55 -14.26 -2.71
N PHE A 178 -16.54 -13.92 -4.01
CA PHE A 178 -16.35 -12.53 -4.47
C PHE A 178 -17.70 -11.92 -4.87
N THR A 179 -18.05 -10.77 -4.30
CA THR A 179 -19.34 -10.10 -4.57
C THR A 179 -19.21 -8.59 -4.72
N LEU A 180 -20.12 -7.99 -5.48
CA LEU A 180 -20.30 -6.53 -5.49
C LEU A 180 -21.05 -6.08 -4.25
N CYS A 181 -20.61 -4.96 -3.67
CA CYS A 181 -21.28 -4.34 -2.53
C CYS A 181 -22.69 -3.85 -2.92
N GLN A 182 -23.72 -4.43 -2.29
CA GLN A 182 -25.12 -4.02 -2.48
C GLN A 182 -25.58 -2.95 -1.48
N GLN A 183 -25.14 -3.07 -0.22
CA GLN A 183 -25.47 -2.13 0.86
C GLN A 183 -24.21 -1.83 1.66
N LEU A 184 -23.74 -0.59 1.54
CA LEU A 184 -22.46 -0.16 2.08
C LEU A 184 -22.38 -0.27 3.60
N GLN A 185 -23.41 0.21 4.31
CA GLN A 185 -23.44 0.18 5.77
C GLN A 185 -23.32 -1.25 6.30
N SER A 186 -24.09 -2.19 5.75
CA SER A 186 -24.05 -3.60 6.15
C SER A 186 -22.72 -4.25 5.81
N ALA A 187 -22.10 -3.90 4.67
CA ALA A 187 -20.80 -4.42 4.27
C ALA A 187 -19.69 -3.94 5.23
N VAL A 188 -19.69 -2.66 5.59
CA VAL A 188 -18.74 -2.08 6.57
C VAL A 188 -18.92 -2.72 7.94
N ALA A 189 -20.17 -2.87 8.39
CA ALA A 189 -20.47 -3.49 9.69
C ALA A 189 -20.13 -4.99 9.77
N ALA A 190 -20.02 -5.68 8.63
CA ALA A 190 -19.69 -7.10 8.57
C ALA A 190 -18.20 -7.39 8.33
N ALA A 191 -17.44 -6.45 7.78
CA ALA A 191 -16.04 -6.63 7.38
C ALA A 191 -15.11 -6.88 8.58
N ASP A 192 -14.24 -7.88 8.50
CA ASP A 192 -13.11 -8.05 9.44
C ASP A 192 -11.94 -7.15 9.04
N ILE A 193 -11.77 -6.93 7.73
CA ILE A 193 -10.77 -6.07 7.14
C ILE A 193 -11.46 -5.14 6.15
N ILE A 194 -11.14 -3.85 6.20
CA ILE A 194 -11.53 -2.84 5.22
C ILE A 194 -10.25 -2.32 4.57
N SER A 195 -10.09 -2.45 3.27
CA SER A 195 -8.92 -1.91 2.55
C SER A 195 -9.38 -0.98 1.43
N CYS A 196 -8.76 0.19 1.35
CA CYS A 196 -9.10 1.26 0.42
C CYS A 196 -7.90 1.59 -0.48
N ALA A 197 -8.11 1.51 -1.79
CA ALA A 197 -7.13 1.91 -2.79
C ALA A 197 -7.79 2.83 -3.85
N THR A 198 -8.35 3.94 -3.38
CA THR A 198 -9.10 4.90 -4.19
C THR A 198 -8.46 6.28 -4.18
N GLY A 199 -8.67 7.05 -5.25
CA GLY A 199 -8.39 8.49 -5.26
C GLY A 199 -9.58 9.32 -4.78
N SER A 200 -10.33 8.84 -3.78
CA SER A 200 -11.53 9.54 -3.30
C SER A 200 -11.16 10.85 -2.60
N LYS A 201 -11.84 11.94 -2.91
CA LYS A 201 -11.61 13.22 -2.23
C LYS A 201 -12.28 13.27 -0.84
N THR A 202 -13.32 12.47 -0.65
CA THR A 202 -14.18 12.48 0.53
C THR A 202 -14.27 11.07 1.14
N PRO A 203 -14.60 10.97 2.45
CA PRO A 203 -14.75 9.69 3.13
C PRO A 203 -15.64 8.69 2.36
N LEU A 204 -15.20 7.43 2.34
CA LEU A 204 -15.87 6.33 1.64
C LEU A 204 -16.96 5.67 2.48
N PHE A 205 -16.87 5.75 3.80
CA PHE A 205 -17.81 5.17 4.75
C PHE A 205 -17.83 6.00 6.05
N ASP A 206 -18.88 5.81 6.85
CA ASP A 206 -19.02 6.42 8.17
C ASP A 206 -18.36 5.54 9.25
N GLY A 207 -17.48 6.14 10.06
CA GLY A 207 -16.80 5.46 11.16
C GLY A 207 -17.77 4.95 12.24
N ALA A 208 -19.02 5.40 12.26
CA ALA A 208 -20.11 4.88 13.10
C ALA A 208 -20.49 3.42 12.78
N TRP A 209 -20.23 2.95 11.55
CA TRP A 209 -20.61 1.60 11.12
C TRP A 209 -19.57 0.54 11.46
N LEU A 210 -18.40 0.93 11.94
CA LEU A 210 -17.30 0.02 12.25
C LEU A 210 -17.65 -0.89 13.41
N LYS A 211 -17.42 -2.20 13.23
CA LYS A 211 -17.50 -3.19 14.30
C LYS A 211 -16.20 -3.23 15.12
N ALA A 212 -16.29 -3.70 16.36
CA ALA A 212 -15.11 -3.98 17.16
C ALA A 212 -14.20 -5.01 16.46
N GLY A 213 -12.89 -4.86 16.59
CA GLY A 213 -11.92 -5.81 16.04
C GLY A 213 -11.65 -5.69 14.53
N VAL A 214 -12.19 -4.68 13.85
CA VAL A 214 -11.93 -4.45 12.42
C VAL A 214 -10.52 -3.87 12.21
N HIS A 215 -9.86 -4.30 11.13
CA HIS A 215 -8.66 -3.65 10.62
C HIS A 215 -8.99 -2.80 9.39
N ILE A 216 -8.43 -1.61 9.33
CA ILE A 216 -8.66 -0.62 8.28
C ILE A 216 -7.32 -0.29 7.64
N ASP A 217 -7.28 -0.28 6.32
CA ASP A 217 -6.06 -0.08 5.55
C ASP A 217 -6.32 0.95 4.44
N LEU A 218 -5.61 2.09 4.50
CA LEU A 218 -5.85 3.27 3.67
C LEU A 218 -4.62 3.56 2.80
N ILE A 219 -4.70 3.20 1.52
CA ILE A 219 -3.57 3.15 0.60
C ILE A 219 -3.67 4.17 -0.53
N GLY A 220 -4.89 4.50 -0.95
CA GLY A 220 -5.11 5.17 -2.24
C GLY A 220 -4.67 6.62 -2.28
N ASN A 221 -4.94 7.38 -1.22
CA ASN A 221 -4.67 8.82 -1.19
C ASN A 221 -3.26 9.16 -0.69
N HIS A 222 -2.65 10.15 -1.33
CA HIS A 222 -1.37 10.78 -0.98
C HIS A 222 -1.46 12.30 -1.21
N HIS A 223 -2.62 12.87 -0.87
CA HIS A 223 -2.91 14.31 -0.95
C HIS A 223 -3.34 14.84 0.42
N SER A 224 -2.81 16.00 0.83
CA SER A 224 -3.03 16.59 2.15
C SER A 224 -4.48 17.01 2.41
N GLU A 225 -5.25 17.26 1.36
CA GLU A 225 -6.66 17.69 1.46
C GLU A 225 -7.67 16.57 1.15
N TYR A 226 -7.23 15.39 0.71
CA TYR A 226 -8.13 14.29 0.34
C TYR A 226 -8.06 13.19 1.37
N ARG A 227 -9.19 12.50 1.59
CA ARG A 227 -9.26 11.43 2.59
C ARG A 227 -10.23 10.33 2.17
N GLU A 228 -9.83 9.09 2.42
CA GLU A 228 -10.66 7.90 2.20
C GLU A 228 -11.55 7.56 3.41
N CYS A 229 -11.22 8.05 4.60
CA CYS A 229 -12.00 7.85 5.82
C CYS A 229 -12.35 9.17 6.51
N ASP A 230 -13.35 9.12 7.39
CA ASP A 230 -13.76 10.25 8.22
C ASP A 230 -12.92 10.35 9.51
N THR A 231 -13.04 11.49 10.19
CA THR A 231 -12.35 11.72 11.46
C THR A 231 -12.80 10.75 12.57
N ALA A 232 -14.05 10.30 12.53
CA ALA A 232 -14.57 9.34 13.50
C ALA A 232 -13.87 7.98 13.39
N THR A 233 -13.54 7.54 12.18
CA THR A 233 -12.75 6.33 11.92
C THR A 233 -11.37 6.43 12.55
N VAL A 234 -10.68 7.56 12.35
CA VAL A 234 -9.35 7.81 12.93
C VAL A 234 -9.40 7.81 14.46
N LEU A 235 -10.35 8.52 15.06
CA LEU A 235 -10.51 8.61 16.52
C LEU A 235 -10.74 7.26 17.20
N LYS A 236 -11.51 6.37 16.56
CA LYS A 236 -11.83 5.05 17.09
C LYS A 236 -10.69 4.04 16.96
N SER A 237 -9.66 4.36 16.18
CA SER A 237 -8.62 3.41 15.80
C SER A 237 -7.31 3.66 16.52
N SER A 238 -6.60 2.59 16.84
CA SER A 238 -5.15 2.63 17.01
C SER A 238 -4.50 2.85 15.64
N VAL A 239 -3.79 3.98 15.47
CA VAL A 239 -3.28 4.40 14.16
C VAL A 239 -1.81 4.01 13.97
N TYR A 240 -1.53 3.37 12.84
CA TYR A 240 -0.22 2.92 12.41
C TYR A 240 0.07 3.47 11.02
N LEU A 241 1.34 3.79 10.74
CA LEU A 241 1.75 4.44 9.50
C LEU A 241 2.85 3.65 8.79
N ASP A 242 2.98 3.79 7.47
CA ASP A 242 4.17 3.30 6.76
C ASP A 242 5.40 4.15 7.07
N SER A 243 5.23 5.48 7.09
CA SER A 243 6.22 6.45 7.51
C SER A 243 5.54 7.74 7.98
N ILE A 244 5.75 8.10 9.26
CA ILE A 244 5.36 9.39 9.84
C ILE A 244 5.89 10.53 8.98
N ALA A 245 7.17 10.47 8.60
CA ALA A 245 7.82 11.54 7.83
C ALA A 245 7.08 11.83 6.51
N ASN A 246 6.58 10.82 5.80
CA ASN A 246 5.84 11.02 4.55
C ASN A 246 4.35 11.32 4.80
N VAL A 247 3.69 10.56 5.69
CA VAL A 247 2.25 10.71 5.98
C VAL A 247 1.93 12.11 6.49
N MET A 248 2.78 12.68 7.35
CA MET A 248 2.61 14.02 7.90
C MET A 248 2.80 15.16 6.88
N ASN A 249 3.06 14.83 5.61
CA ASN A 249 3.08 15.80 4.52
C ASN A 249 1.96 15.54 3.50
N GLU A 250 1.37 14.35 3.47
CA GLU A 250 0.65 13.86 2.29
C GLU A 250 -0.66 13.13 2.60
N ALA A 251 -0.99 12.81 3.84
CA ALA A 251 -2.20 12.05 4.17
C ALA A 251 -3.28 12.93 4.80
N GLY A 252 -4.26 13.37 4.01
CA GLY A 252 -5.38 14.15 4.51
C GLY A 252 -6.22 13.42 5.57
N GLU A 253 -6.21 12.08 5.60
CA GLU A 253 -6.82 11.29 6.68
C GLU A 253 -6.31 11.71 8.07
N LEU A 254 -5.04 12.12 8.17
CA LEU A 254 -4.40 12.54 9.42
C LEU A 254 -4.28 14.06 9.51
N LEU A 255 -3.91 14.72 8.41
CA LEU A 255 -3.64 16.16 8.41
C LEU A 255 -4.89 17.00 8.67
N ILE A 256 -6.03 16.61 8.11
CA ILE A 256 -7.30 17.32 8.31
C ILE A 256 -7.73 17.30 9.79
N PRO A 257 -7.83 16.15 10.48
CA PRO A 257 -8.21 16.14 11.89
C PRO A 257 -7.15 16.74 12.82
N ILE A 258 -5.85 16.72 12.46
CA ILE A 258 -4.80 17.43 13.21
C ILE A 258 -4.98 18.94 13.09
N ALA A 259 -5.16 19.46 11.87
CA ALA A 259 -5.39 20.88 11.64
C ALA A 259 -6.67 21.40 12.33
N ALA A 260 -7.68 20.53 12.45
CA ALA A 260 -8.91 20.81 13.20
C ALA A 260 -8.76 20.68 14.73
N GLY A 261 -7.60 20.28 15.25
CA GLY A 261 -7.36 20.09 16.68
C GLY A 261 -8.08 18.89 17.30
N VAL A 262 -8.58 17.96 16.48
CA VAL A 262 -9.35 16.79 16.94
C VAL A 262 -8.43 15.65 17.40
N ILE A 263 -7.27 15.52 16.76
CA ILE A 263 -6.20 14.61 17.16
C ILE A 263 -4.85 15.35 17.14
N THR A 264 -3.83 14.74 17.71
CA THR A 264 -2.43 15.20 17.60
C THR A 264 -1.55 14.05 17.12
N GLU A 265 -0.26 14.32 16.86
CA GLU A 265 0.71 13.27 16.53
C GLU A 265 0.78 12.17 17.60
N ALA A 266 0.43 12.47 18.86
CA ALA A 266 0.37 11.48 19.94
C ALA A 266 -0.73 10.40 19.74
N HIS A 267 -1.63 10.58 18.77
CA HIS A 267 -2.62 9.56 18.38
C HIS A 267 -2.00 8.44 17.53
N ILE A 268 -0.81 8.67 16.95
CA ILE A 268 -0.07 7.68 16.17
C ILE A 268 0.63 6.71 17.12
N LYS A 269 0.36 5.40 16.96
CA LYS A 269 0.91 4.34 17.80
C LYS A 269 2.32 3.95 17.40
N ALA A 270 2.54 3.66 16.12
CA ALA A 270 3.83 3.21 15.61
C ALA A 270 3.92 3.30 14.07
N GLU A 271 5.14 3.19 13.55
CA GLU A 271 5.40 2.96 12.13
C GLU A 271 5.50 1.45 11.82
N LEU A 272 5.40 1.10 10.54
CA LEU A 272 5.57 -0.27 10.06
C LEU A 272 6.94 -0.86 10.43
N ALA A 273 8.00 -0.05 10.40
CA ALA A 273 9.33 -0.46 10.86
C ALA A 273 9.33 -0.93 12.32
N SER A 274 8.61 -0.21 13.20
CA SER A 274 8.46 -0.59 14.62
C SER A 274 7.67 -1.88 14.78
N LEU A 275 6.60 -2.08 13.99
CA LEU A 275 5.83 -3.34 13.98
C LEU A 275 6.70 -4.54 13.58
N CYS A 276 7.52 -4.37 12.54
CA CYS A 276 8.44 -5.39 12.07
C CYS A 276 9.56 -5.70 13.06
N ALA A 277 10.09 -4.67 13.75
CA ALA A 277 11.16 -4.82 14.73
C ALA A 277 10.68 -5.36 16.09
N ASN A 278 9.48 -5.00 16.52
CA ASN A 278 8.92 -5.40 17.82
C ASN A 278 7.41 -5.68 17.73
N LYS A 279 7.05 -6.94 17.97
CA LYS A 279 5.66 -7.42 17.96
C LYS A 279 4.80 -6.83 19.09
N GLU A 280 5.37 -6.20 20.10
CA GLU A 280 4.60 -5.50 21.15
C GLU A 280 3.77 -4.33 20.60
N TYR A 281 4.11 -3.80 19.42
CA TYR A 281 3.29 -2.78 18.74
C TYR A 281 2.12 -3.38 17.94
N ALA A 282 2.05 -4.70 17.78
CA ALA A 282 0.97 -5.33 17.05
C ALA A 282 -0.38 -5.14 17.77
N ARG A 283 -1.46 -5.65 17.17
CA ARG A 283 -2.79 -5.68 17.81
C ARG A 283 -2.71 -6.20 19.26
N GLN A 284 -3.33 -5.48 20.18
CA GLN A 284 -3.34 -5.75 21.62
C GLN A 284 -4.60 -6.47 22.09
N SER A 285 -5.72 -6.38 21.36
CA SER A 285 -6.94 -7.12 21.70
C SER A 285 -7.83 -7.43 20.51
N ASP A 286 -8.72 -8.42 20.67
CA ASP A 286 -9.70 -8.82 19.65
C ASP A 286 -10.73 -7.73 19.35
N SER A 287 -11.00 -6.82 20.30
CA SER A 287 -11.95 -5.72 20.11
C SER A 287 -11.31 -4.45 19.54
N GLU A 288 -9.98 -4.35 19.53
CA GLU A 288 -9.26 -3.17 19.05
C GLU A 288 -9.60 -2.87 17.58
N ILE A 289 -9.88 -1.61 17.27
CA ILE A 289 -9.95 -1.15 15.89
C ILE A 289 -8.57 -0.64 15.52
N THR A 290 -8.00 -1.16 14.44
CA THR A 290 -6.65 -0.77 13.98
C THR A 290 -6.76 -0.09 12.63
N LEU A 291 -6.00 0.97 12.41
CA LEU A 291 -5.92 1.68 11.14
C LEU A 291 -4.48 1.76 10.69
N PHE A 292 -4.19 1.30 9.47
CA PHE A 292 -2.92 1.51 8.80
C PHE A 292 -3.10 2.52 7.67
N LYS A 293 -2.26 3.56 7.63
CA LYS A 293 -2.20 4.53 6.54
C LYS A 293 -0.83 4.46 5.87
N SER A 294 -0.84 4.31 4.55
CA SER A 294 0.38 4.32 3.75
C SER A 294 0.32 5.35 2.63
N VAL A 295 1.46 6.00 2.36
CA VAL A 295 1.69 6.92 1.22
C VAL A 295 2.90 6.50 0.37
N GLY A 296 3.54 5.38 0.71
CA GLY A 296 4.69 4.78 0.06
C GLY A 296 6.03 5.17 0.67
N THR A 297 6.93 4.20 0.73
CA THR A 297 8.31 4.37 1.21
C THR A 297 9.30 3.85 0.16
N ALA A 298 10.39 4.57 -0.06
CA ALA A 298 11.50 4.13 -0.90
C ALA A 298 12.15 2.83 -0.39
N LEU A 299 12.09 2.56 0.92
CA LEU A 299 12.54 1.28 1.48
C LEU A 299 11.76 0.09 0.90
N SER A 300 10.43 0.21 0.79
CA SER A 300 9.61 -0.86 0.21
C SER A 300 9.95 -1.10 -1.27
N ASP A 301 10.32 -0.05 -2.02
CA ASP A 301 10.81 -0.18 -3.40
C ASP A 301 12.19 -0.87 -3.44
N LEU A 302 13.11 -0.46 -2.56
CA LEU A 302 14.47 -1.03 -2.46
C LEU A 302 14.43 -2.53 -2.17
N VAL A 303 13.69 -2.94 -1.14
CA VAL A 303 13.59 -4.33 -0.69
C VAL A 303 12.95 -5.20 -1.77
N ALA A 304 11.88 -4.70 -2.40
CA ALA A 304 11.21 -5.41 -3.48
C ALA A 304 12.13 -5.59 -4.70
N ALA A 305 12.76 -4.51 -5.17
CA ALA A 305 13.66 -4.57 -6.32
C ALA A 305 14.89 -5.45 -6.05
N HIS A 306 15.47 -5.39 -4.85
CA HIS A 306 16.58 -6.26 -4.47
C HIS A 306 16.16 -7.73 -4.40
N SER A 307 14.93 -8.02 -3.96
CA SER A 307 14.40 -9.38 -3.94
C SER A 307 14.23 -9.95 -5.35
N VAL A 308 13.76 -9.14 -6.32
CA VAL A 308 13.72 -9.53 -7.74
C VAL A 308 15.12 -9.79 -8.27
N TYR A 309 16.05 -8.87 -8.05
CA TYR A 309 17.44 -9.00 -8.51
C TYR A 309 18.06 -10.33 -8.04
N LYS A 310 17.91 -10.66 -6.75
CA LYS A 310 18.41 -11.91 -6.19
C LYS A 310 17.77 -13.16 -6.80
N LYS A 311 16.46 -13.13 -7.07
CA LYS A 311 15.78 -14.26 -7.72
C LYS A 311 16.25 -14.44 -9.17
N VAL A 312 16.38 -13.35 -9.92
CA VAL A 312 16.81 -13.38 -11.33
C VAL A 312 18.26 -13.85 -11.45
N ILE A 313 19.19 -13.35 -10.62
CA ILE A 313 20.60 -13.75 -10.72
C ILE A 313 20.84 -15.21 -10.34
N ASN A 314 20.02 -15.79 -9.44
CA ASN A 314 20.11 -17.20 -9.06
C ASN A 314 19.57 -18.15 -10.15
N GLN A 315 18.90 -17.62 -11.19
CA GLN A 315 18.39 -18.39 -12.33
C GLN A 315 19.30 -18.32 -13.55
N LEU A 316 20.37 -17.51 -13.50
CA LEU A 316 21.40 -17.39 -14.52
C LEU A 316 22.57 -18.34 -14.23
#